data_AF-A1ZIL2-F1
#
_entry.id   AF-A1ZIL2-F1
#
_cell.length_a   1.000
_cell.length_b   1.000
_cell.length_c   1.000
_cell.angle_alpha   90.00
_cell.angle_beta   90.00
_cell.angle_gamma   90.00
#
_symmetry.space_group_name_H-M   'P 1'
#
loop_
_entity.id
_entity.type
_entity.pdbx_description
1 polymer ?
#
loop_
_entity_poly.entity_id
_entity_poly.type
_entity_poly.pdbx_seq_one_letter_code
_entity_poly.pdbx_strand_id
1 'polypeptide(L)'
;MSLNAAYTPVQEWTDSIVRLYEIKEALEKNEVEQAKTLVEAEINSKGKFVAVQQRVQRLYPEFVTTIGEMLDQGKISKLMWQIGYCLQLNMTPLETSKILRTTNRSVSVMACKLRKLGVLEAVKK
;
A
#
# COMPACT_ATOMS: atom_id res chain seq x y z
N MET A 1 28.65 -1.26 19.60
CA MET A 1 28.27 -0.11 18.76
C MET A 1 27.60 -0.66 17.52
N SER A 2 26.27 -0.62 17.43
CA SER A 2 25.54 -1.14 16.26
C SER A 2 25.37 -0.02 15.26
N LEU A 3 25.97 -0.17 14.08
CA LEU A 3 25.82 0.75 12.95
C LEU A 3 24.37 0.66 12.45
N ASN A 4 23.55 1.63 12.85
CA ASN A 4 22.30 1.93 12.16
C ASN A 4 22.67 2.41 10.75
N ALA A 5 22.76 1.48 9.80
CA ALA A 5 22.79 1.81 8.39
C ALA A 5 21.46 2.49 8.05
N ALA A 6 21.50 3.82 8.00
CA ALA A 6 20.42 4.61 7.43
C ALA A 6 20.34 4.27 5.95
N TYR A 7 19.45 3.34 5.60
CA TYR A 7 19.08 3.04 4.22
C TYR A 7 18.57 4.32 3.58
N THR A 8 19.28 4.83 2.56
CA THR A 8 18.95 6.10 1.89
C THR A 8 18.12 5.84 0.62
N PRO A 9 17.26 6.78 0.20
CA PRO A 9 16.37 6.62 -0.96
C PRO A 9 17.10 6.22 -2.25
N VAL A 10 18.37 6.60 -2.41
CA VAL A 10 19.17 6.26 -3.61
C VAL A 10 19.41 4.74 -3.70
N GLN A 11 19.69 4.06 -2.58
CA GLN A 11 19.87 2.61 -2.57
C GLN A 11 18.57 1.88 -2.90
N GLU A 12 17.42 2.38 -2.45
CA GLU A 12 16.12 1.77 -2.78
C GLU A 12 15.83 1.83 -4.29
N TRP A 13 16.25 2.92 -4.96
CA TRP A 13 16.07 3.08 -6.39
C TRP A 13 17.02 2.19 -7.19
N THR A 14 18.28 2.08 -6.76
CA THR A 14 19.26 1.16 -7.36
C THR A 14 18.78 -0.29 -7.23
N ASP A 15 18.28 -0.68 -6.06
CA ASP A 15 17.79 -2.03 -5.80
C ASP A 15 16.56 -2.38 -6.65
N SER A 16 15.63 -1.44 -6.85
CA SER A 16 14.47 -1.67 -7.73
C SER A 16 14.84 -1.72 -9.21
N ILE A 17 15.84 -0.96 -9.67
CA ILE A 17 16.36 -1.08 -11.03
C ILE A 17 16.98 -2.47 -11.26
N VAL A 18 17.80 -2.95 -10.31
CA VAL A 18 18.40 -4.29 -10.39
C VAL A 18 17.33 -5.38 -10.49
N ARG A 19 16.29 -5.32 -9.64
CA ARG A 19 15.18 -6.30 -9.66
C ARG A 19 14.36 -6.26 -10.96
N LEU A 20 14.20 -5.09 -11.57
CA LEU A 20 13.55 -4.98 -12.88
C LEU A 20 14.38 -5.62 -14.00
N TYR A 21 15.71 -5.51 -13.94
CA TYR A 21 16.60 -6.22 -14.88
C TYR A 21 16.51 -7.74 -14.73
N GLU A 22 16.45 -8.26 -13.49
CA GLU A 22 16.28 -9.71 -13.24
C GLU A 22 14.96 -10.24 -13.81
N ILE A 23 13.86 -9.48 -13.66
CA ILE A 23 12.57 -9.83 -14.27
C ILE A 23 12.68 -9.85 -15.80
N LYS A 24 13.34 -8.86 -16.39
CA LYS A 24 13.54 -8.78 -17.84
C LYS A 24 14.34 -9.97 -18.36
N GLU A 25 15.43 -10.35 -17.70
CA GLU A 25 16.25 -11.49 -18.10
C GLU A 25 15.48 -12.81 -18.05
N ALA A 26 14.67 -13.03 -17.01
CA ALA A 26 13.83 -14.24 -16.90
C ALA A 26 12.79 -14.31 -18.04
N LEU A 27 12.20 -13.18 -18.43
CA LEU A 27 11.29 -13.11 -19.58
C LEU A 27 12.00 -13.36 -20.91
N GLU A 28 13.21 -12.82 -21.11
CA GLU A 28 14.02 -13.05 -22.32
C GLU A 28 14.46 -14.52 -22.46
N LYS A 29 14.60 -15.25 -21.35
CA LYS A 29 14.92 -16.69 -21.32
C LYS A 29 13.70 -17.62 -21.44
N ASN A 30 12.49 -17.09 -21.63
CA ASN A 30 11.22 -17.83 -21.55
C ASN A 30 10.98 -18.54 -20.21
N GLU A 31 11.61 -18.09 -19.12
CA GLU A 31 11.44 -18.63 -17.76
C GLU A 31 10.22 -17.97 -17.08
N VAL A 32 9.03 -18.21 -17.63
CA VAL A 32 7.80 -17.47 -17.28
C VAL A 32 7.42 -17.59 -15.80
N GLU A 33 7.54 -18.77 -15.18
CA GLU A 33 7.20 -18.94 -13.76
C GLU A 33 8.20 -18.26 -12.81
N GLN A 34 9.48 -18.19 -13.21
CA GLN A 34 10.49 -17.46 -12.47
C GLN A 34 10.26 -15.96 -12.57
N ALA A 35 10.00 -15.44 -13.78
CA ALA A 35 9.64 -14.05 -14.00
C ALA A 35 8.39 -13.65 -13.19
N LYS A 36 7.37 -14.50 -13.17
CA LYS A 36 6.15 -14.28 -12.38
C LYS A 36 6.44 -14.22 -10.88
N THR A 37 7.28 -15.12 -10.37
CA THR A 37 7.69 -15.13 -8.95
C THR A 37 8.46 -13.86 -8.58
N LEU A 38 9.37 -13.40 -9.44
CA LEU A 38 10.15 -12.17 -9.23
C LEU A 38 9.26 -10.92 -9.26
N VAL A 39 8.32 -10.85 -10.21
CA VAL A 39 7.31 -9.78 -10.29
C VAL A 39 6.45 -9.77 -9.03
N GLU A 40 5.98 -10.93 -8.57
CA GLU A 40 5.19 -11.04 -7.35
C GLU A 40 6.01 -10.59 -6.12
N ALA A 41 7.29 -10.93 -6.04
CA ALA A 41 8.18 -10.51 -4.96
C ALA A 41 8.41 -8.98 -4.96
N GLU A 42 8.66 -8.37 -6.12
CA GLU A 42 8.83 -6.93 -6.25
C GLU A 42 7.54 -6.19 -5.94
N ILE A 43 6.42 -6.69 -6.46
CA ILE A 43 5.10 -6.20 -6.14
C ILE A 43 4.89 -6.32 -4.63
N ASN A 44 5.21 -7.43 -3.97
CA ASN A 44 5.05 -7.65 -2.51
C ASN A 44 6.05 -6.88 -1.63
N SER A 45 7.01 -6.17 -2.22
CA SER A 45 7.94 -5.29 -1.49
C SER A 45 7.23 -4.01 -0.98
N LYS A 46 7.93 -3.21 -0.17
CA LYS A 46 7.40 -2.04 0.57
C LYS A 46 6.72 -0.96 -0.30
N GLY A 47 6.75 -1.07 -1.64
CA GLY A 47 6.16 -0.13 -2.59
C GLY A 47 4.64 -0.24 -2.82
N LYS A 48 3.96 -1.32 -2.39
CA LYS A 48 2.51 -1.50 -2.65
C LYS A 48 1.67 -0.34 -2.16
N PHE A 49 1.91 0.09 -0.92
CA PHE A 49 1.13 1.17 -0.34
C PHE A 49 1.43 2.51 -1.01
N VAL A 50 2.66 2.75 -1.45
CA VAL A 50 3.04 3.98 -2.18
C VAL A 50 2.27 4.07 -3.50
N ALA A 51 2.16 2.96 -4.24
CA ALA A 51 1.36 2.90 -5.46
C ALA A 51 -0.14 3.16 -5.20
N VAL A 52 -0.70 2.58 -4.14
CA VAL A 52 -2.07 2.88 -3.68
C VAL A 52 -2.21 4.36 -3.35
N GLN A 53 -1.27 4.91 -2.60
CA GLN A 53 -1.28 6.30 -2.17
C GLN A 53 -1.29 7.27 -3.35
N GLN A 54 -0.37 7.11 -4.29
CA GLN A 54 -0.29 7.96 -5.49
C GLN A 54 -1.57 7.88 -6.33
N ARG A 55 -2.16 6.68 -6.47
CA ARG A 55 -3.39 6.48 -7.22
C ARG A 55 -4.58 7.16 -6.55
N VAL A 56 -4.71 7.05 -5.23
CA VAL A 56 -5.77 7.72 -4.47
C VAL A 56 -5.62 9.24 -4.53
N GLN A 57 -4.41 9.77 -4.37
CA GLN A 57 -4.13 11.20 -4.49
C GLN A 57 -4.55 11.76 -5.85
N ARG A 58 -4.37 10.98 -6.92
CA ARG A 58 -4.77 11.39 -8.27
C ARG A 58 -6.28 11.33 -8.50
N LEU A 59 -6.94 10.28 -8.01
CA LEU A 59 -8.33 9.97 -8.34
C LEU A 59 -9.34 10.57 -7.36
N TYR A 60 -8.96 10.77 -6.11
CA TYR A 60 -9.86 11.17 -5.02
C TYR A 60 -9.23 12.28 -4.16
N PRO A 61 -8.94 13.47 -4.73
CA PRO A 61 -8.27 14.55 -4.00
C PRO A 61 -9.06 15.04 -2.78
N GLU A 62 -10.39 15.10 -2.87
CA GLU A 62 -11.26 15.52 -1.76
C GLU A 62 -11.19 14.55 -0.57
N PHE A 63 -11.16 13.25 -0.86
CA PHE A 63 -10.95 12.21 0.14
C PHE A 63 -9.60 12.38 0.83
N VAL A 64 -8.54 12.64 0.05
CA VAL A 64 -7.18 12.84 0.58
C VAL A 64 -7.11 14.01 1.55
N THR A 65 -7.73 15.13 1.22
CA THR A 65 -7.81 16.29 2.12
C THR A 65 -8.56 15.90 3.40
N THR A 66 -9.75 15.32 3.26
CA THR A 66 -10.62 14.97 4.41
C THR A 66 -9.93 14.00 5.38
N ILE A 67 -9.36 12.91 4.86
CA ILE A 67 -8.70 11.91 5.71
C ILE A 67 -7.36 12.42 6.26
N GLY A 68 -6.69 13.33 5.53
CA GLY A 68 -5.48 14.01 5.98
C GLY A 68 -5.74 14.90 7.19
N GLU A 69 -6.75 15.76 7.11
CA GLU A 69 -7.17 16.61 8.23
C GLU A 69 -7.53 15.80 9.48
N MET A 70 -8.19 14.66 9.31
CA MET A 70 -8.51 13.78 10.45
C MET A 70 -7.27 13.13 11.06
N LEU A 71 -6.25 12.82 10.24
CA LEU A 71 -4.97 12.32 10.74
C LEU A 71 -4.24 13.40 11.52
N ASP A 72 -4.18 14.63 11.00
CA ASP A 72 -3.51 15.76 11.64
C ASP A 72 -4.19 16.17 12.95
N GLN A 73 -5.51 16.08 13.02
CA GLN A 73 -6.30 16.28 14.24
C GLN A 73 -6.20 15.11 15.24
N GLY A 74 -5.50 14.04 14.90
CA GLY A 74 -5.37 12.84 15.75
C GLY A 74 -6.66 12.02 15.90
N LYS A 75 -7.69 12.29 15.09
CA LYS A 75 -8.97 11.55 15.12
C LYS A 75 -8.83 10.12 14.60
N ILE A 76 -7.84 9.88 13.75
CA ILE A 76 -7.51 8.56 13.22
C ILE A 76 -6.02 8.27 13.37
N SER A 77 -5.65 6.99 13.48
CA SER A 77 -4.25 6.59 13.50
C SER A 77 -3.67 6.48 12.08
N LYS A 78 -2.34 6.45 11.97
CA LYS A 78 -1.65 6.21 10.69
C LYS A 78 -2.13 4.93 9.99
N LEU A 79 -2.32 3.85 10.74
CA LEU A 79 -2.82 2.58 10.17
C LEU A 79 -4.25 2.71 9.65
N MET A 80 -5.12 3.44 10.36
CA MET A 80 -6.47 3.74 9.87
C MET A 80 -6.44 4.58 8.59
N TRP A 81 -5.56 5.58 8.52
CA TRP A 81 -5.34 6.37 7.32
C TRP A 81 -4.89 5.48 6.15
N GLN A 82 -3.90 4.60 6.35
CA GLN A 82 -3.46 3.66 5.31
C GLN A 82 -4.58 2.71 4.85
N ILE A 83 -5.39 2.19 5.78
CA ILE A 83 -6.53 1.34 5.46
C ILE A 83 -7.58 2.12 4.66
N GLY A 84 -7.86 3.37 5.03
CA GLY A 84 -8.78 4.22 4.29
C GLY A 84 -8.37 4.37 2.83
N TYR A 85 -7.09 4.60 2.57
CA TYR A 85 -6.55 4.67 1.20
C TYR A 85 -6.76 3.39 0.40
N CYS A 86 -6.49 2.22 0.98
CA CYS A 86 -6.73 0.95 0.28
C CYS A 86 -8.23 0.73 -0.02
N LEU A 87 -9.09 1.03 0.95
CA LEU A 87 -10.54 0.83 0.81
C LEU A 87 -11.18 1.83 -0.16
N GLN A 88 -10.63 3.03 -0.29
CA GLN A 88 -11.10 4.02 -1.28
C GLN A 88 -10.93 3.51 -2.72
N LEU A 89 -9.96 2.62 -2.96
CA LEU A 89 -9.80 1.91 -4.25
C LEU A 89 -10.64 0.63 -4.34
N ASN A 90 -11.63 0.43 -3.46
CA ASN A 90 -12.46 -0.77 -3.37
C ASN A 90 -11.69 -2.06 -3.12
N MET A 91 -10.49 -1.99 -2.52
CA MET A 91 -9.75 -3.19 -2.14
C MET A 91 -10.48 -3.96 -1.04
N THR A 92 -10.46 -5.28 -1.11
CA THR A 92 -11.04 -6.14 -0.08
C THR A 92 -10.22 -6.09 1.22
N PRO A 93 -10.79 -6.49 2.37
CA PRO A 93 -10.03 -6.62 3.61
C PRO A 93 -8.84 -7.57 3.51
N LEU A 94 -8.95 -8.62 2.68
CA LEU A 94 -7.88 -9.59 2.44
C LEU A 94 -6.72 -8.99 1.62
N GLU A 95 -7.02 -8.22 0.58
CA GLU A 95 -5.99 -7.54 -0.21
C GLU A 95 -5.30 -6.45 0.61
N THR A 96 -6.09 -5.67 1.33
CA THR A 96 -5.60 -4.58 2.19
C THR A 96 -4.67 -5.12 3.29
N SER A 97 -5.02 -6.25 3.91
CA SER A 97 -4.21 -6.84 4.97
C SER A 97 -2.85 -7.34 4.47
N LYS A 98 -2.80 -7.88 3.24
CA LYS A 98 -1.55 -8.26 2.57
C LYS A 98 -0.68 -7.05 2.26
N ILE A 99 -1.26 -5.95 1.77
CA ILE A 99 -0.55 -4.70 1.45
C ILE A 99 0.06 -4.08 2.71
N LEU A 100 -0.73 -3.98 3.78
CA LEU A 100 -0.35 -3.28 5.00
C LEU A 100 0.29 -4.17 6.06
N ARG A 101 0.49 -5.47 5.76
CA ARG A 101 1.00 -6.49 6.70
C ARG A 101 0.24 -6.47 8.03
N THR A 102 -1.09 -6.43 7.95
CA THR A 102 -1.99 -6.45 9.11
C THR A 102 -2.96 -7.62 9.02
N THR A 103 -4.00 -7.66 9.85
CA THR A 103 -5.01 -8.73 9.83
C THR A 103 -6.31 -8.27 9.17
N ASN A 104 -7.04 -9.19 8.53
CA ASN A 104 -8.37 -8.92 7.96
C ASN A 104 -9.32 -8.34 9.02
N ARG A 105 -9.24 -8.85 10.27
CA ARG A 105 -10.03 -8.36 11.39
C ARG A 105 -9.75 -6.89 11.68
N SER A 106 -8.47 -6.51 11.75
CA SER A 106 -8.07 -5.11 11.96
C SER A 106 -8.60 -4.21 10.84
N VAL A 107 -8.48 -4.64 9.59
CA VAL A 107 -9.00 -3.89 8.44
C VAL A 107 -10.51 -3.68 8.57
N SER A 108 -11.29 -4.73 8.83
CA SER A 108 -12.75 -4.62 8.94
C SER A 108 -13.19 -3.71 10.11
N VAL A 109 -12.54 -3.81 11.26
CA VAL A 109 -12.84 -2.96 12.43
C VAL A 109 -12.55 -1.50 12.12
N MET A 110 -11.39 -1.21 11.51
CA MET A 110 -11.00 0.15 11.15
C MET A 110 -11.85 0.71 10.01
N ALA A 111 -12.23 -0.11 9.03
CA ALA A 111 -13.19 0.26 7.98
C ALA A 111 -14.53 0.71 8.57
N CYS A 112 -15.05 -0.04 9.54
CA CYS A 112 -16.29 0.32 10.25
C CYS A 112 -16.16 1.67 10.96
N LYS A 113 -15.03 1.93 11.63
CA LYS A 113 -14.77 3.23 12.26
C LYS A 113 -14.70 4.38 11.25
N LEU A 114 -13.99 4.20 10.14
CA LEU A 114 -13.88 5.21 9.08
C LEU A 114 -15.23 5.56 8.46
N ARG A 115 -16.11 4.57 8.26
CA ARG A 115 -17.48 4.81 7.79
C ARG A 115 -18.32 5.58 8.80
N LYS A 116 -18.20 5.26 10.09
CA LYS A 116 -18.88 6.01 11.17
C LYS A 116 -18.40 7.46 11.26
N LEU A 117 -17.14 7.71 10.91
CA LEU A 117 -16.57 9.05 10.83
C LEU A 117 -16.93 9.81 9.54
N GLY A 118 -17.68 9.18 8.61
CA GLY A 118 -18.05 9.78 7.34
C GLY A 118 -16.90 9.87 6.32
N VAL A 119 -15.76 9.23 6.59
CA VAL A 119 -14.57 9.26 5.72
C VAL A 119 -14.71 8.30 4.53
N LEU A 120 -15.33 7.14 4.77
CA LEU A 120 -15.64 6.16 3.74
C LEU A 120 -17.14 6.07 3.58
N GLU A 121 -17.59 5.82 2.34
CA GLU A 121 -19.01 5.58 2.08
C GLU A 121 -19.52 4.34 2.84
N ALA A 122 -20.79 4.40 3.24
CA ALA A 122 -21.49 3.26 3.80
C ALA A 122 -21.52 2.13 2.76
N VAL A 123 -21.33 0.88 3.22
CA VAL A 123 -21.51 -0.28 2.34
C VAL A 123 -22.98 -0.31 1.95
N LYS A 124 -23.27 -0.02 0.68
CA LYS A 124 -24.60 -0.29 0.11
C LYS A 124 -24.78 -1.81 0.15
N LYS A 125 -25.80 -2.26 0.88
CA LYS A 125 -26.19 -3.67 0.98
C LYS A 125 -26.74 -4.16 -0.35
#